data_AF-H1KW92-F1
#
_entry.id   AF-H1KW92-F1
#
_cell.length_a   1.000
_cell.length_b   1.000
_cell.length_c   1.000
_cell.angle_alpha   90.00
_cell.angle_beta   90.00
_cell.angle_gamma   90.00
#
_symmetry.space_group_name_H-M   'P 1'
#
loop_
_entity.id
_entity.type
_entity.pdbx_description
1 polymer ?
#
loop_
_entity_poly.entity_id
_entity_poly.type
_entity_poly.pdbx_seq_one_letter_code
_entity_poly.pdbx_strand_id
1 'polypeptide(L)'
;MREILNKIMELREKGNNSEFNILGGYIKDMDEEKYNYIIFRLKKQIEIVEKYKPKVRPAIDPMVSMELGIYRRLDDYELGKLLNYPECCIKSFSEDFRIGIDRDHLKEAEEIKEKSNNAYAIILPSGFIPCSLKCEESWKRNLIGIVDEDEYYRILELEKELKEKLPHFHGAYDEYYEKIILKK
;
A
#
# COMPACT_ATOMS: atom_id res chain seq x y z
N MET A 1 -1.51 -4.95 -7.85
CA MET A 1 -1.41 -6.00 -6.80
C MET A 1 -1.01 -7.37 -7.36
N ARG A 2 -1.48 -7.80 -8.54
CA ARG A 2 -1.02 -9.07 -9.16
C ARG A 2 0.50 -9.15 -9.31
N GLU A 3 1.14 -8.05 -9.69
CA GLU A 3 2.61 -7.96 -9.76
C GLU A 3 3.29 -8.27 -8.42
N ILE A 4 2.71 -7.80 -7.31
CA ILE A 4 3.22 -8.07 -5.96
C ILE A 4 3.12 -9.57 -5.65
N LEU A 5 1.97 -10.19 -5.93
CA LEU A 5 1.78 -11.63 -5.76
C LEU A 5 2.79 -12.42 -6.59
N ASN A 6 2.97 -12.08 -7.87
CA ASN A 6 3.90 -12.75 -8.76
C ASN A 6 5.35 -12.63 -8.25
N LYS A 7 5.75 -11.44 -7.80
CA LYS A 7 7.06 -11.22 -7.18
C LYS A 7 7.25 -12.09 -5.94
N ILE A 8 6.27 -12.15 -5.04
CA ILE A 8 6.36 -13.03 -3.84
C ILE A 8 6.57 -14.50 -4.23
N MET A 9 5.83 -14.98 -5.23
CA MET A 9 5.98 -16.35 -5.73
C MET A 9 7.37 -16.59 -6.35
N GLU A 10 7.87 -15.64 -7.14
CA GLU A 10 9.22 -15.70 -7.71
C GLU A 10 10.29 -15.69 -6.61
N LEU A 11 10.13 -14.87 -5.57
CA LEU A 11 11.04 -14.80 -4.43
C LEU A 11 11.06 -16.10 -3.63
N ARG A 12 9.92 -16.79 -3.52
CA ARG A 12 9.87 -18.11 -2.91
C ARG A 12 10.75 -19.12 -3.63
N GLU A 13 10.76 -19.09 -4.96
CA GLU A 13 11.54 -20.02 -5.79
C GLU A 13 13.03 -19.65 -5.85
N LYS A 14 13.33 -18.37 -6.08
CA LYS A 14 14.71 -17.88 -6.28
C LYS A 14 15.44 -17.62 -4.96
N GLY A 15 14.73 -17.29 -3.90
CA GLY A 15 15.29 -16.84 -2.63
C GLY A 15 16.26 -15.67 -2.80
N ASN A 16 17.43 -15.82 -2.19
CA ASN A 16 18.54 -14.87 -2.21
C ASN A 16 19.22 -14.71 -3.59
N ASN A 17 18.85 -15.49 -4.61
CA ASN A 17 19.36 -15.34 -5.98
C ASN A 17 18.57 -14.34 -6.82
N SER A 18 17.90 -13.38 -6.17
CA SER A 18 17.12 -12.32 -6.81
C SER A 18 17.69 -10.94 -6.45
N GLU A 19 17.14 -9.87 -7.03
CA GLU A 19 17.46 -8.50 -6.59
C GLU A 19 16.99 -8.18 -5.16
N PHE A 20 16.28 -9.11 -4.52
CA PHE A 20 15.79 -9.06 -3.14
C PHE A 20 16.52 -10.12 -2.31
N ASN A 21 17.72 -9.80 -1.83
CA ASN A 21 18.55 -10.77 -1.12
C ASN A 21 17.94 -11.12 0.24
N ILE A 22 17.57 -10.11 1.03
CA ILE A 22 17.09 -10.28 2.41
C ILE A 22 15.66 -10.80 2.40
N LEU A 23 14.76 -10.11 1.69
CA LEU A 23 13.34 -10.47 1.57
C LEU A 23 13.17 -11.78 0.82
N GLY A 24 13.98 -12.04 -0.21
CA GLY A 24 13.99 -13.32 -0.91
C GLY A 24 14.38 -14.48 -0.01
N GLY A 25 15.47 -14.35 0.76
CA GLY A 25 15.85 -15.35 1.78
C GLY A 25 14.73 -15.58 2.80
N TYR A 26 14.15 -14.50 3.33
CA TYR A 26 13.06 -14.57 4.30
C TYR A 26 11.81 -15.28 3.75
N ILE A 27 11.37 -14.94 2.54
CA ILE A 27 10.21 -15.59 1.90
C ILE A 27 10.51 -17.05 1.57
N LYS A 28 11.74 -17.38 1.16
CA LYS A 28 12.15 -18.77 0.88
C LYS A 28 12.13 -19.65 2.13
N ASP A 29 12.56 -19.10 3.26
CA ASP A 29 12.65 -19.83 4.53
C ASP A 29 11.33 -19.78 5.34
N MET A 30 10.33 -19.06 4.86
CA MET A 30 9.00 -19.01 5.48
C MET A 30 8.39 -20.42 5.56
N ASP A 31 7.74 -20.73 6.68
CA ASP A 31 6.97 -21.96 6.84
C ASP A 31 5.91 -22.12 5.72
N GLU A 32 5.69 -23.35 5.25
CA GLU A 32 4.82 -23.62 4.11
C GLU A 32 3.35 -23.27 4.39
N GLU A 33 2.84 -23.52 5.61
CA GLU A 33 1.47 -23.16 5.97
C GLU A 33 1.32 -21.64 5.98
N LYS A 34 2.28 -20.92 6.54
CA LYS A 34 2.30 -19.45 6.54
C LYS A 34 2.37 -18.90 5.12
N TYR A 35 3.26 -19.43 4.29
CA TYR A 35 3.40 -19.01 2.90
C TYR A 35 2.09 -19.23 2.12
N ASN A 36 1.50 -20.41 2.23
CA ASN A 36 0.23 -20.72 1.57
C ASN A 36 -0.90 -19.81 2.06
N TYR A 37 -0.92 -19.48 3.36
CA TYR A 37 -1.89 -18.57 3.93
C TYR A 37 -1.76 -17.12 3.40
N ILE A 38 -0.54 -16.57 3.30
CA ILE A 38 -0.36 -15.23 2.72
C ILE A 38 -0.76 -15.19 1.25
N ILE A 39 -0.44 -16.24 0.48
CA ILE A 39 -0.82 -16.35 -0.94
C ILE A 39 -2.33 -16.40 -1.09
N PHE A 40 -3.01 -17.19 -0.26
CA PHE A 40 -4.47 -17.26 -0.22
C PHE A 40 -5.08 -15.88 0.04
N ARG A 41 -4.63 -15.17 1.08
CA ARG A 41 -5.15 -13.85 1.44
C ARG A 41 -4.89 -12.81 0.34
N LEU A 42 -3.69 -12.75 -0.22
CA LEU A 42 -3.36 -11.87 -1.35
C LEU A 42 -4.25 -12.13 -2.57
N LYS A 43 -4.47 -13.41 -2.94
CA LYS A 43 -5.37 -13.77 -4.05
C LYS A 43 -6.80 -13.31 -3.77
N LYS A 44 -7.29 -13.49 -2.54
CA LYS A 44 -8.62 -13.04 -2.15
C LYS A 44 -8.74 -11.51 -2.17
N GLN A 45 -7.71 -10.80 -1.72
CA GLN A 45 -7.65 -9.35 -1.79
C GLN A 45 -7.71 -8.86 -3.24
N ILE A 46 -6.93 -9.48 -4.14
CA ILE A 46 -6.94 -9.17 -5.58
C ILE A 46 -8.34 -9.37 -6.17
N GLU A 47 -8.98 -10.51 -5.88
CA GLU A 47 -10.33 -10.81 -6.35
C GLU A 47 -11.34 -9.71 -5.95
N ILE A 48 -11.29 -9.25 -4.70
CA ILE A 48 -12.20 -8.21 -4.20
C ILE A 48 -11.88 -6.87 -4.88
N VAL A 49 -10.61 -6.44 -4.89
CA VAL A 49 -10.20 -5.16 -5.47
C VAL A 49 -10.54 -5.05 -6.96
N GLU A 50 -10.46 -6.15 -7.70
CA GLU A 50 -10.81 -6.17 -9.14
C GLU A 50 -12.30 -5.95 -9.42
N LYS A 51 -13.19 -6.22 -8.47
CA LYS A 51 -14.62 -5.89 -8.59
C LYS A 51 -14.84 -4.39 -8.59
N TYR A 52 -14.11 -3.67 -7.73
CA TYR A 52 -14.27 -2.24 -7.51
C TYR A 52 -13.41 -1.39 -8.46
N LYS A 53 -12.28 -1.92 -8.94
CA LYS A 53 -11.34 -1.23 -9.84
C LYS A 53 -10.96 0.19 -9.35
N PRO A 54 -10.53 0.34 -8.08
CA PRO A 54 -10.23 1.65 -7.53
C PRO A 54 -9.08 2.30 -8.28
N LYS A 55 -9.11 3.64 -8.39
CA LYS A 55 -8.06 4.41 -9.07
C LYS A 55 -6.69 4.24 -8.40
N VAL A 56 -6.68 4.14 -7.08
CA VAL A 56 -5.49 3.90 -6.24
C VAL A 56 -5.62 2.49 -5.67
N ARG A 57 -4.54 1.72 -5.69
CA ARG A 57 -4.58 0.38 -5.08
C ARG A 57 -4.66 0.50 -3.54
N PRO A 58 -5.32 -0.43 -2.82
CA PRO A 58 -5.25 -0.44 -1.37
C PRO A 58 -3.86 -0.85 -0.88
N ALA A 59 -3.62 -0.61 0.41
CA ALA A 59 -2.56 -1.30 1.15
C ALA A 59 -2.73 -2.81 1.04
N ILE A 60 -1.65 -3.56 1.19
CA ILE A 60 -1.76 -5.01 1.30
C ILE A 60 -2.53 -5.36 2.59
N ASP A 61 -3.22 -6.48 2.62
CA ASP A 61 -3.82 -7.00 3.84
C ASP A 61 -2.84 -6.98 5.05
N PRO A 62 -3.22 -6.44 6.23
CA PRO A 62 -2.33 -6.31 7.39
C PRO A 62 -1.65 -7.60 7.82
N MET A 63 -2.36 -8.73 7.74
CA MET A 63 -1.80 -10.02 8.11
C MET A 63 -0.69 -10.42 7.13
N VAL A 64 -0.92 -10.25 5.83
CA VAL A 64 0.13 -10.43 4.81
C VAL A 64 1.29 -9.46 5.05
N SER A 65 1.02 -8.19 5.31
CA SER A 65 2.07 -7.19 5.59
C SER A 65 2.94 -7.58 6.78
N MET A 66 2.33 -8.10 7.85
CA MET A 66 3.03 -8.58 9.04
C MET A 66 3.92 -9.79 8.73
N GLU A 67 3.38 -10.78 8.03
CA GLU A 67 4.11 -12.00 7.68
C GLU A 67 5.20 -11.76 6.64
N LEU A 68 5.11 -10.69 5.83
CA LEU A 68 6.21 -10.25 4.95
C LEU A 68 7.29 -9.43 5.67
N GLY A 69 7.12 -9.17 6.97
CA GLY A 69 8.08 -8.41 7.76
C GLY A 69 8.05 -6.89 7.55
N ILE A 70 6.97 -6.33 6.97
CA ILE A 70 6.85 -4.88 6.72
C ILE A 70 6.98 -4.09 8.02
N TYR A 71 6.25 -4.49 9.07
CA TYR A 71 6.31 -3.81 10.37
C TYR A 71 7.57 -4.10 11.18
N ARG A 72 8.35 -5.10 10.77
CA ARG A 72 9.66 -5.41 11.37
C ARG A 72 10.79 -4.66 10.68
N ARG A 73 10.48 -3.88 9.64
CA ARG A 73 11.44 -3.17 8.80
C ARG A 73 12.56 -4.12 8.35
N LEU A 74 12.15 -5.30 7.84
CA LEU A 74 13.08 -6.36 7.45
C LEU A 74 14.19 -5.83 6.53
N ASP A 75 13.78 -5.14 5.48
CA ASP A 75 14.62 -4.25 4.68
C ASP A 75 13.69 -3.27 3.93
N ASP A 76 13.71 -2.00 4.32
CA ASP A 76 12.75 -1.01 3.79
C ASP A 76 12.87 -0.82 2.28
N TYR A 77 14.07 -0.98 1.71
CA TYR A 77 14.34 -0.81 0.29
C TYR A 77 13.77 -1.95 -0.54
N GLU A 78 14.03 -3.19 -0.12
CA GLU A 78 13.46 -4.38 -0.74
C GLU A 78 11.94 -4.44 -0.56
N LEU A 79 11.43 -4.11 0.63
CA LEU A 79 9.99 -4.02 0.87
C LEU A 79 9.34 -2.93 0.00
N GLY A 80 9.94 -1.74 -0.07
CA GLY A 80 9.47 -0.66 -0.92
C GLY A 80 9.45 -1.03 -2.41
N LYS A 81 10.51 -1.69 -2.91
CA LYS A 81 10.56 -2.22 -4.28
C LYS A 81 9.51 -3.29 -4.55
N LEU A 82 9.24 -4.18 -3.59
CA LEU A 82 8.18 -5.19 -3.70
C LEU A 82 6.81 -4.49 -3.83
N LEU A 83 6.58 -3.46 -3.02
CA LEU A 83 5.35 -2.66 -3.01
C LEU A 83 5.27 -1.64 -4.17
N ASN A 84 6.29 -1.60 -5.03
CA ASN A 84 6.39 -0.65 -6.14
C ASN A 84 6.41 0.83 -5.70
N TYR A 85 6.95 1.12 -4.52
CA TYR A 85 7.12 2.49 -4.05
C TYR A 85 8.26 3.20 -4.80
N PRO A 86 8.14 4.50 -5.11
CA PRO A 86 9.24 5.27 -5.69
C PRO A 86 10.43 5.35 -4.73
N GLU A 87 11.65 5.31 -5.28
CA GLU A 87 12.88 5.35 -4.49
C GLU A 87 12.96 6.59 -3.59
N CYS A 88 12.47 7.75 -4.06
CA CYS A 88 12.41 8.97 -3.25
C CYS A 88 11.48 8.84 -2.03
N CYS A 89 10.39 8.08 -2.13
CA CYS A 89 9.48 7.83 -1.01
C CYS A 89 10.08 6.81 -0.03
N ILE A 90 10.76 5.79 -0.55
CA ILE A 90 11.50 4.82 0.28
C ILE A 90 12.58 5.56 1.09
N LYS A 91 13.41 6.38 0.44
CA LYS A 91 14.42 7.21 1.09
C LYS A 91 13.83 8.10 2.18
N SER A 92 12.73 8.79 1.87
CA SER A 92 12.09 9.68 2.85
C SER A 92 11.56 8.92 4.08
N PHE A 93 11.05 7.71 3.89
CA PHE A 93 10.65 6.86 5.02
C PHE A 93 11.86 6.33 5.82
N SER A 94 12.86 5.79 5.13
CA SER A 94 13.97 5.06 5.74
C SER A 94 15.05 5.95 6.35
N GLU A 95 15.35 7.08 5.72
CA GLU A 95 16.47 7.96 6.07
C GLU A 95 15.99 9.25 6.74
N ASP A 96 14.89 9.85 6.26
CA ASP A 96 14.33 11.07 6.84
C ASP A 96 13.28 10.80 7.93
N PHE A 97 12.99 9.53 8.23
CA PHE A 97 12.03 9.08 9.25
C PHE A 97 10.63 9.71 9.09
N ARG A 98 10.20 9.93 7.84
CA ARG A 98 8.86 10.44 7.53
C ARG A 98 7.82 9.33 7.71
N ILE A 99 7.30 9.20 8.93
CA ILE A 99 6.38 8.12 9.35
C ILE A 99 4.89 8.48 9.30
N GLY A 100 4.54 9.68 8.80
CA GLY A 100 3.14 10.12 8.71
C GLY A 100 2.92 11.33 7.81
N ILE A 101 1.66 11.61 7.52
CA ILE A 101 1.23 12.84 6.86
C ILE A 101 1.52 14.02 7.79
N ASP A 102 2.40 14.91 7.34
CA ASP A 102 2.90 16.05 8.10
C ASP A 102 2.34 17.38 7.59
N ARG A 103 2.80 18.48 8.19
CA ARG A 103 2.35 19.84 7.85
C ARG A 103 2.58 20.20 6.38
N ASP A 104 3.65 19.72 5.77
CA ASP A 104 3.96 20.06 4.38
C ASP A 104 3.02 19.33 3.42
N HIS A 105 2.70 18.06 3.69
CA HIS A 105 1.63 17.37 2.95
C HIS A 105 0.28 18.07 3.09
N LEU A 106 -0.08 18.55 4.29
CA LEU A 106 -1.34 19.25 4.49
C LEU A 106 -1.41 20.57 3.70
N LYS A 107 -0.30 21.31 3.58
CA LYS A 107 -0.23 22.48 2.69
C LYS A 107 -0.44 22.08 1.23
N GLU A 108 0.22 21.02 0.78
CA GLU A 108 0.06 20.51 -0.59
C GLU A 108 -1.37 20.03 -0.87
N ALA A 109 -2.05 19.46 0.13
CA ALA A 109 -3.44 19.05 0.02
C ALA A 109 -4.38 20.25 -0.23
N GLU A 110 -4.17 21.37 0.47
CA GLU A 110 -4.93 22.61 0.21
C GLU A 110 -4.64 23.18 -1.19
N GLU A 111 -3.39 23.17 -1.65
CA GLU A 111 -3.07 23.59 -3.02
C GLU A 111 -3.71 22.69 -4.08
N ILE A 112 -3.78 21.38 -3.84
CA ILE A 112 -4.44 20.41 -4.72
C ILE A 112 -5.95 20.69 -4.76
N LYS A 113 -6.56 20.96 -3.60
CA LYS A 113 -7.98 21.31 -3.46
C LYS A 113 -8.33 22.57 -4.24
N GLU A 114 -7.53 23.63 -4.14
CA GLU A 114 -7.75 24.87 -4.90
C GLU A 114 -7.74 24.66 -6.42
N LYS A 115 -6.97 23.68 -6.90
CA LYS A 115 -6.85 23.35 -8.33
C LYS A 115 -7.91 22.36 -8.82
N SER A 116 -8.71 21.77 -7.94
CA SER A 116 -9.57 20.64 -8.27
C SER A 116 -11.04 20.91 -7.93
N ASN A 117 -11.81 21.34 -8.93
CA ASN A 117 -13.21 21.78 -8.73
C ASN A 117 -14.15 20.70 -8.14
N ASN A 118 -13.87 19.41 -8.35
CA ASN A 118 -14.72 18.29 -7.91
C ASN A 118 -13.99 17.30 -6.97
N ALA A 119 -12.84 17.68 -6.41
CA ALA A 119 -12.12 16.79 -5.50
C ALA A 119 -12.84 16.66 -4.15
N TYR A 120 -13.13 15.43 -3.74
CA TYR A 120 -13.67 15.12 -2.42
C TYR A 120 -12.57 14.74 -1.44
N ALA A 121 -11.64 13.87 -1.86
CA ALA A 121 -10.53 13.42 -1.04
C ALA A 121 -9.27 13.09 -1.87
N ILE A 122 -8.11 13.11 -1.19
CA ILE A 122 -6.89 12.46 -1.66
C ILE A 122 -6.80 11.09 -0.98
N ILE A 123 -6.54 10.06 -1.77
CA ILE A 123 -6.47 8.67 -1.35
C ILE A 123 -5.06 8.13 -1.57
N LEU A 124 -4.55 7.43 -0.56
CA LEU A 124 -3.27 6.72 -0.61
C LEU A 124 -3.44 5.32 0.01
N PRO A 125 -2.62 4.32 -0.34
CA PRO A 125 -2.54 3.08 0.43
C PRO A 125 -2.19 3.38 1.90
N SER A 126 -2.87 2.76 2.86
CA SER A 126 -2.48 2.88 4.27
C SER A 126 -1.03 2.46 4.50
N GLY A 127 -0.33 3.21 5.36
CA GLY A 127 1.09 3.00 5.66
C GLY A 127 2.06 3.43 4.54
N PHE A 128 1.56 3.87 3.39
CA PHE A 128 2.38 4.55 2.39
C PHE A 128 2.41 6.06 2.68
N ILE A 129 3.57 6.55 3.08
CA ILE A 129 3.82 7.99 3.28
C ILE A 129 4.70 8.48 2.13
N PRO A 130 4.17 9.29 1.19
CA PRO A 130 4.98 9.80 0.10
C PRO A 130 5.99 10.84 0.62
N CYS A 131 7.03 11.11 -0.15
CA CYS A 131 7.92 12.25 0.14
C CYS A 131 7.22 13.61 -0.07
N SER A 132 6.14 13.63 -0.86
CA SER A 132 5.28 14.77 -1.16
C SER A 132 3.99 14.25 -1.80
N LEU A 133 2.84 14.88 -1.53
CA LEU A 133 1.59 14.63 -2.24
C LEU A 133 1.64 14.99 -3.73
N LYS A 134 2.68 15.73 -4.16
CA LYS A 134 2.95 16.07 -5.56
C LYS A 134 3.99 15.16 -6.21
N CYS A 135 4.43 14.09 -5.54
CA CYS A 135 5.42 13.15 -6.07
C CYS A 135 4.93 12.49 -7.37
N GLU A 136 5.48 12.91 -8.50
CA GLU A 136 5.05 12.45 -9.84
C GLU A 136 5.11 10.93 -10.00
N GLU A 137 6.15 10.29 -9.45
CA GLU A 137 6.30 8.84 -9.54
C GLU A 137 5.21 8.10 -8.76
N SER A 138 4.81 8.63 -7.60
CA SER A 138 3.69 8.06 -6.82
C SER A 138 2.37 8.20 -7.56
N TRP A 139 2.15 9.31 -8.26
CA TRP A 139 0.99 9.51 -9.13
C TRP A 139 0.98 8.55 -10.32
N LYS A 140 2.09 8.43 -11.05
CA LYS A 140 2.23 7.50 -12.19
C LYS A 140 2.00 6.04 -11.80
N ARG A 141 2.38 5.68 -10.57
CA ARG A 141 2.23 4.32 -10.03
C ARG A 141 0.90 4.08 -9.32
N ASN A 142 -0.04 5.02 -9.39
CA ASN A 142 -1.36 4.93 -8.76
C ASN A 142 -1.28 4.67 -7.24
N LEU A 143 -0.33 5.32 -6.57
CA LEU A 143 -0.17 5.33 -5.10
C LEU A 143 -0.75 6.59 -4.46
N ILE A 144 -1.06 7.61 -5.26
CA ILE A 144 -1.77 8.82 -4.86
C ILE A 144 -2.86 9.05 -5.89
N GLY A 145 -4.06 9.42 -5.45
CA GLY A 145 -5.14 9.78 -6.34
C GLY A 145 -6.11 10.75 -5.69
N ILE A 146 -6.64 11.66 -6.51
CA ILE A 146 -7.82 12.46 -6.16
C ILE A 146 -9.06 11.70 -6.63
N VAL A 147 -10.06 11.68 -5.75
CA VAL A 147 -11.38 11.06 -5.96
C VAL A 147 -12.49 12.07 -5.74
N ASP A 148 -13.60 11.88 -6.44
CA ASP A 148 -14.87 12.57 -6.16
C ASP A 148 -15.64 11.84 -5.04
N GLU A 149 -16.83 12.35 -4.72
CA GLU A 149 -17.66 11.80 -3.64
C GLU A 149 -18.14 10.38 -3.95
N ASP A 150 -18.55 10.10 -5.18
CA ASP A 150 -19.01 8.78 -5.61
C ASP A 150 -17.89 7.73 -5.50
N GLU A 151 -16.68 8.03 -6.01
CA GLU A 151 -15.52 7.15 -5.89
C GLU A 151 -15.07 7.01 -4.43
N TYR A 152 -15.17 8.06 -3.61
CA TYR A 152 -14.91 7.97 -2.18
C TYR A 152 -15.82 6.95 -1.49
N TYR A 153 -17.13 7.00 -1.76
CA TYR A 153 -18.06 6.01 -1.18
C TYR A 153 -17.83 4.59 -1.71
N ARG A 154 -17.48 4.43 -3.01
CA ARG A 154 -17.05 3.12 -3.54
C ARG A 154 -15.81 2.58 -2.82
N ILE A 155 -14.86 3.43 -2.46
CA ILE A 155 -13.68 3.05 -1.68
C ILE A 155 -14.09 2.57 -0.28
N LEU A 156 -15.02 3.25 0.39
CA LEU A 156 -15.53 2.81 1.69
C LEU A 156 -16.23 1.45 1.61
N GLU A 157 -17.01 1.20 0.56
CA GLU A 157 -17.63 -0.11 0.32
C GLU A 157 -16.59 -1.20 0.08
N LEU A 158 -15.57 -0.91 -0.73
CA LEU A 158 -14.43 -1.80 -0.95
C LEU A 158 -13.74 -2.15 0.38
N GLU A 159 -13.45 -1.16 1.22
CA GLU A 159 -12.82 -1.40 2.52
C GLU A 159 -13.69 -2.25 3.43
N LYS A 160 -15.00 -2.03 3.41
CA LYS A 160 -15.95 -2.85 4.16
C LYS A 160 -15.91 -4.31 3.70
N GLU A 161 -16.01 -4.59 2.39
CA GLU A 161 -15.90 -5.97 1.88
C GLU A 161 -14.54 -6.58 2.22
N LEU A 162 -13.45 -5.83 2.10
CA LEU A 162 -12.12 -6.30 2.50
C LEU A 162 -12.06 -6.66 3.99
N LYS A 163 -12.60 -5.84 4.90
CA LYS A 163 -12.63 -6.14 6.34
C LYS A 163 -13.49 -7.37 6.66
N GLU A 164 -14.64 -7.52 5.98
CA GLU A 164 -15.53 -8.66 6.17
C GLU A 164 -14.96 -9.98 5.65
N LYS A 165 -14.28 -9.96 4.50
CA LYS A 165 -13.75 -11.17 3.83
C LYS A 165 -12.33 -11.53 4.24
N LEU A 166 -11.57 -10.55 4.70
CA LEU A 166 -10.20 -10.70 5.20
C LEU A 166 -10.11 -10.15 6.62
N PRO A 167 -10.86 -10.74 7.58
CA PRO A 167 -10.78 -10.30 8.96
C PRO A 167 -9.36 -10.47 9.46
N HIS A 168 -8.92 -9.48 10.22
CA HIS A 168 -7.63 -9.43 10.87
C HIS A 168 -7.76 -8.59 12.15
N PHE A 169 -6.86 -8.82 13.09
CA PHE A 169 -6.69 -8.00 14.27
C PHE A 169 -5.26 -7.49 14.23
N HIS A 170 -5.05 -6.23 13.85
CA HIS A 170 -3.70 -5.68 13.71
C HIS A 170 -3.68 -4.21 14.12
N GLY A 171 -2.82 -3.83 15.07
CA GLY A 171 -2.78 -2.47 15.63
C GLY A 171 -2.03 -1.42 14.80
N ALA A 172 -1.76 -1.66 13.51
CA ALA A 172 -0.92 -0.77 12.70
C ALA A 172 -1.70 0.06 11.66
N TYR A 173 -2.78 -0.49 11.10
CA TYR A 173 -3.82 0.28 10.45
C TYR A 173 -5.12 -0.51 10.46
N ASP A 174 -6.23 0.17 10.80
CA ASP A 174 -7.58 -0.39 10.78
C ASP A 174 -8.25 -0.25 9.40
N GLU A 175 -7.61 0.47 8.47
CA GLU A 175 -8.13 0.84 7.14
C GLU A 175 -7.12 0.51 6.05
N TYR A 176 -7.59 0.21 4.84
CA TYR A 176 -6.72 -0.11 3.70
C TYR A 176 -6.24 1.12 2.92
N TYR A 177 -6.87 2.27 3.15
CA TYR A 177 -6.48 3.55 2.59
C TYR A 177 -6.32 4.66 3.64
N GLU A 178 -5.31 5.51 3.44
CA GLU A 178 -5.23 6.83 4.04
C GLU A 178 -6.10 7.82 3.25
N LYS A 179 -6.85 8.69 3.93
CA LYS A 179 -7.87 9.56 3.33
C LYS A 179 -7.72 10.99 3.83
N ILE A 180 -7.31 11.90 2.96
CA ILE A 180 -7.26 13.34 3.25
C ILE A 180 -8.50 13.99 2.66
N ILE A 181 -9.48 14.34 3.50
CA ILE A 181 -10.74 14.96 3.09
C ILE A 181 -10.50 16.42 2.68
N LEU A 182 -10.84 16.75 1.44
CA LEU A 182 -10.65 18.09 0.87
C LEU A 182 -11.92 18.93 0.93
N LYS A 183 -13.09 18.30 0.80
CA LYS A 183 -14.40 18.97 0.86
C LYS A 183 -15.17 18.47 2.08
N LYS A 184 -15.60 19.40 2.93
CA LYS A 184 -16.53 19.14 4.03
C LYS A 184 -17.87 19.78 3.70
#